data_AF-A0A1X7TEH7-F1
#
_entry.id   AF-A0A1X7TEH7-F1
#
_cell.length_a   1.000
_cell.length_b   1.000
_cell.length_c   1.000
_cell.angle_alpha   90.00
_cell.angle_beta   90.00
_cell.angle_gamma   90.00
#
_symmetry.space_group_name_H-M   'P 1'
#
loop_
_entity.id
_entity.type
_entity.pdbx_description
1 polymer ?
#
loop_
_entity_poly.entity_id
_entity_poly.type
_entity_poly.pdbx_seq_one_letter_code
_entity_poly.pdbx_strand_id
1 'polypeptide(L)'
;MRDKSDSAHGIVSIESCYDIGTTLGMSKKDVKTSLIHFDSLTLCLYYQKVLPNVIFTNPQYLLDILSGLVRTSFVSDLELILPKGVSLSPNTQQMLQRDGVFEESIFDDLGLPFVKSLFTPRDFLLLLQYLFVVSPIKGSDSTIQRFFMPIVLPPERMSEEEKKVFTGKCDPLVITFNSKLVLQGLFL
;
A
#
# COMPACT_ATOMS: atom_id res chain seq x y z
N MET A 1 -30.22 -5.33 23.54
CA MET A 1 -29.95 -5.42 22.08
C MET A 1 -28.76 -4.52 21.80
N ARG A 2 -27.57 -5.09 21.53
CA ARG A 2 -26.41 -4.31 21.07
C ARG A 2 -26.40 -4.41 19.56
N ASP A 3 -26.47 -3.26 18.89
CA ASP A 3 -26.35 -3.18 17.45
C ASP A 3 -25.05 -3.82 17.00
N LYS A 4 -25.18 -4.89 16.20
CA LYS A 4 -24.13 -5.43 15.34
C LYS A 4 -23.99 -4.46 14.16
N SER A 5 -23.23 -3.41 14.32
CA SER A 5 -22.86 -2.53 13.20
C SER A 5 -21.52 -1.87 13.50
N ASP A 6 -20.44 -2.46 13.00
CA ASP A 6 -19.20 -1.76 12.58
C ASP A 6 -18.07 -2.74 12.21
N SER A 7 -18.16 -4.03 12.59
CA SER A 7 -17.13 -5.03 12.25
C SER A 7 -17.17 -5.55 10.81
N ALA A 8 -18.04 -5.02 9.94
CA ALA A 8 -18.32 -5.61 8.63
C ALA A 8 -17.14 -5.52 7.65
N HIS A 9 -16.17 -4.64 7.90
CA HIS A 9 -15.06 -4.37 7.00
C HIS A 9 -13.70 -4.94 7.46
N GLY A 10 -13.66 -5.68 8.58
CA GLY A 10 -12.39 -6.25 9.06
C GLY A 10 -11.43 -5.24 9.68
N ILE A 11 -11.98 -4.11 10.12
CA ILE A 11 -11.27 -3.00 10.75
C ILE A 11 -12.06 -2.51 11.96
N VAL A 12 -11.37 -2.13 13.03
CA VAL A 12 -11.98 -1.61 14.26
C VAL A 12 -11.16 -0.45 14.83
N SER A 13 -11.82 0.44 15.57
CA SER A 13 -11.14 1.52 16.27
C SER A 13 -10.49 1.05 17.56
N ILE A 14 -9.43 1.73 17.99
CA ILE A 14 -8.80 1.47 19.30
C ILE A 14 -9.76 1.70 20.47
N GLU A 15 -10.68 2.67 20.36
CA GLU A 15 -11.66 2.93 21.42
C GLU A 15 -12.64 1.76 21.55
N SER A 16 -13.08 1.17 20.43
CA SER A 16 -13.88 -0.06 20.46
C SER A 16 -13.14 -1.21 21.17
N CYS A 17 -11.82 -1.33 20.97
CA CYS A 17 -11.01 -2.31 21.69
C CYS A 17 -10.95 -2.00 23.20
N TYR A 18 -10.87 -0.72 23.60
CA TYR A 18 -10.91 -0.35 25.02
C TYR A 18 -12.27 -0.64 25.66
N ASP A 19 -13.38 -0.42 24.96
CA ASP A 19 -14.72 -0.70 25.46
C ASP A 19 -14.92 -2.21 25.70
N ILE A 20 -14.45 -3.03 24.75
CA ILE A 20 -14.44 -4.49 24.89
C ILE A 20 -13.55 -4.91 26.06
N GLY A 21 -12.32 -4.38 26.13
CA GLY A 21 -11.39 -4.67 27.21
C GLY A 21 -11.94 -4.31 28.58
N THR A 22 -12.58 -3.13 28.71
CA THR A 22 -13.22 -2.69 29.95
C THR A 22 -14.34 -3.64 30.37
N THR A 23 -15.14 -4.12 29.41
CA THR A 23 -16.18 -5.13 29.66
C THR A 23 -15.59 -6.45 30.16
N LEU A 24 -14.36 -6.76 29.76
CA LEU A 24 -13.60 -7.96 30.18
C LEU A 24 -12.71 -7.72 31.41
N GLY A 25 -12.80 -6.56 32.07
CA GLY A 25 -12.00 -6.23 33.26
C GLY A 25 -10.54 -5.86 32.97
N MET A 26 -10.21 -5.54 31.71
CA MET A 26 -8.86 -5.12 31.29
C MET A 26 -8.70 -3.60 31.38
N SER A 27 -7.51 -3.13 31.78
CA SER A 27 -7.17 -1.71 31.65
C SER A 27 -6.81 -1.35 30.21
N LYS A 28 -6.82 -0.05 29.86
CA LYS A 28 -6.34 0.41 28.54
C LYS A 28 -4.90 -0.04 28.24
N LYS A 29 -4.05 -0.17 29.26
CA LYS A 29 -2.66 -0.66 29.13
C LYS A 29 -2.64 -2.15 28.78
N ASP A 30 -3.48 -2.95 29.42
CA ASP A 30 -3.58 -4.38 29.15
C ASP A 30 -4.06 -4.60 27.72
N VAL A 31 -5.09 -3.85 27.28
CA VAL A 31 -5.60 -3.90 25.89
C VAL A 31 -4.50 -3.60 24.88
N LYS A 32 -3.72 -2.52 25.06
CA LYS A 32 -2.61 -2.20 24.15
C LYS A 32 -1.57 -3.33 24.11
N THR A 33 -1.23 -3.88 25.27
CA THR A 33 -0.25 -4.97 25.39
C THR A 33 -0.74 -6.22 24.65
N SER A 34 -2.03 -6.55 24.80
CA SER A 34 -2.66 -7.64 24.07
C SER A 34 -2.69 -7.40 22.56
N LEU A 35 -3.00 -6.19 22.09
CA LEU A 35 -2.99 -5.87 20.66
C LEU A 35 -1.60 -6.02 20.03
N ILE A 36 -0.55 -5.56 20.72
CA ILE A 36 0.84 -5.76 20.28
C ILE A 36 1.16 -7.26 20.21
N HIS A 37 0.70 -8.03 21.20
CA HIS A 37 0.90 -9.47 21.19
C HIS A 37 0.14 -10.16 20.05
N PHE A 38 -1.11 -9.78 19.80
CA PHE A 38 -1.91 -10.31 18.70
C PHE A 38 -1.34 -9.96 17.33
N ASP A 39 -0.77 -8.77 17.18
CA ASP A 39 -0.02 -8.35 16.00
C ASP A 39 1.21 -9.23 15.76
N SER A 40 1.98 -9.53 16.82
CA SER A 40 3.14 -10.43 16.72
C SER A 40 2.79 -11.88 16.31
N LEU A 41 1.52 -12.27 16.51
CA LEU A 41 0.97 -13.57 16.13
C LEU A 41 0.17 -13.50 14.82
N THR A 42 0.11 -12.33 14.18
CA THR A 42 -0.67 -12.07 12.96
C THR A 42 -2.17 -12.39 13.11
N LEU A 43 -2.71 -12.31 14.34
CA LEU A 43 -4.14 -12.48 14.60
C LEU A 43 -4.93 -11.21 14.24
N CYS A 44 -4.27 -10.06 14.33
CA CYS A 44 -4.69 -8.78 13.78
C CYS A 44 -3.45 -8.04 13.29
N LEU A 45 -3.61 -6.92 12.59
CA LEU A 45 -2.50 -6.00 12.32
C LEU A 45 -2.70 -4.70 13.10
N TYR A 46 -1.69 -4.32 13.88
CA TYR A 46 -1.70 -3.11 14.69
C TYR A 46 -0.44 -2.26 14.46
N TYR A 47 -0.54 -1.33 13.50
CA TYR A 47 0.54 -0.42 13.14
C TYR A 47 0.63 0.80 14.08
N GLN A 48 0.83 0.57 15.38
CA GLN A 48 0.79 1.60 16.43
C GLN A 48 1.55 2.89 16.10
N LYS A 49 2.71 2.78 15.43
CA LYS A 49 3.59 3.93 15.16
C LYS A 49 3.00 4.91 14.16
N VAL A 50 2.15 4.44 13.24
CA VAL A 50 1.62 5.25 12.13
C VAL A 50 0.11 5.35 12.14
N LEU A 51 -0.58 4.31 12.62
CA LEU A 51 -2.03 4.23 12.72
C LEU A 51 -2.42 3.77 14.15
N PRO A 52 -2.19 4.59 15.18
CA PRO A 52 -2.39 4.19 16.58
C PRO A 52 -3.85 3.88 16.94
N ASN A 53 -4.79 4.40 16.14
CA ASN A 53 -6.23 4.32 16.40
C ASN A 53 -6.96 3.26 15.58
N VAL A 54 -6.24 2.54 14.71
CA VAL A 54 -6.82 1.62 13.73
C VAL A 54 -6.24 0.23 13.93
N ILE A 55 -7.11 -0.77 14.00
CA ILE A 55 -6.75 -2.18 14.13
C ILE A 55 -7.41 -2.95 12.99
N PHE A 56 -6.61 -3.68 12.22
CA PHE A 56 -7.12 -4.54 11.16
C PHE A 56 -7.33 -5.94 11.73
N THR A 57 -8.58 -6.31 11.99
CA THR A 57 -8.94 -7.66 12.46
C THR A 57 -8.97 -8.67 11.32
N ASN A 58 -9.05 -8.20 10.08
CA ASN A 58 -8.89 -9.02 8.88
C ASN A 58 -7.83 -8.39 7.96
N PRO A 59 -6.62 -8.96 7.86
CA PRO A 59 -5.57 -8.49 6.95
C PRO A 59 -5.99 -8.39 5.48
N GLN A 60 -6.97 -9.21 5.06
CA GLN A 60 -7.46 -9.21 3.68
C GLN A 60 -7.99 -7.84 3.25
N TYR A 61 -8.56 -7.06 4.17
CA TYR A 61 -9.04 -5.71 3.87
C TYR A 61 -7.94 -4.80 3.29
N LEU A 62 -6.74 -4.81 3.88
CA LEU A 62 -5.60 -4.06 3.37
C LEU A 62 -5.10 -4.62 2.04
N LEU A 63 -5.09 -5.94 1.90
CA LEU A 63 -4.66 -6.61 0.68
C LEU A 63 -5.60 -6.31 -0.49
N ASP A 64 -6.90 -6.18 -0.25
CA ASP A 64 -7.88 -5.85 -1.27
C ASP A 64 -7.66 -4.43 -1.81
N ILE A 65 -7.40 -3.46 -0.92
CA ILE A 65 -7.07 -2.08 -1.31
C ILE A 65 -5.76 -2.04 -2.10
N LEU A 66 -4.70 -2.68 -1.60
CA LEU A 66 -3.42 -2.72 -2.29
C LEU A 66 -3.52 -3.43 -3.65
N SER A 67 -4.22 -4.56 -3.70
CA SER A 67 -4.45 -5.31 -4.94
C SER A 67 -5.26 -4.50 -5.94
N GLY A 68 -6.23 -3.71 -5.48
CA GLY A 68 -6.98 -2.78 -6.33
C GLY A 68 -6.07 -1.80 -7.05
N LEU A 69 -5.12 -1.20 -6.32
CA LEU A 69 -4.13 -0.30 -6.91
C LEU A 69 -3.17 -1.07 -7.85
N VAL A 70 -2.56 -2.15 -7.38
CA VAL A 70 -1.55 -2.90 -8.14
C VAL A 70 -2.12 -3.49 -9.43
N ARG A 71 -3.33 -4.04 -9.42
CA ARG A 71 -3.93 -4.65 -10.63
C ARG A 71 -4.10 -3.65 -11.78
N THR A 72 -4.31 -2.37 -11.47
CA THR A 72 -4.46 -1.32 -12.49
C THR A 72 -3.18 -1.08 -13.28
N SER A 73 -2.01 -1.43 -12.71
CA SER A 73 -0.73 -1.36 -13.42
C SER A 73 -0.44 -2.57 -14.32
N PHE A 74 -1.20 -3.66 -14.20
CA PHE A 74 -0.94 -4.91 -14.94
C PHE A 74 -2.01 -5.24 -15.99
N VAL A 75 -3.13 -4.53 -15.98
CA VAL A 75 -4.25 -4.79 -16.89
C VAL A 75 -4.40 -3.62 -17.87
N SER A 76 -4.46 -3.94 -19.16
CA SER A 76 -4.72 -2.95 -20.22
C SER A 76 -6.19 -2.52 -20.26
N ASP A 77 -7.11 -3.48 -20.07
CA ASP A 77 -8.55 -3.25 -20.08
C ASP A 77 -9.13 -3.17 -18.65
N LEU A 78 -9.33 -1.95 -18.17
CA LEU A 78 -9.81 -1.68 -16.82
C LEU A 78 -11.26 -2.13 -16.58
N GLU A 79 -12.08 -2.29 -17.62
CA GLU A 79 -13.46 -2.76 -17.46
C GLU A 79 -13.54 -4.18 -16.87
N LEU A 80 -12.45 -4.95 -17.01
CA LEU A 80 -12.34 -6.31 -16.47
C LEU A 80 -12.13 -6.35 -14.94
N ILE A 81 -11.64 -5.26 -14.34
CA ILE A 81 -11.24 -5.22 -12.93
C ILE A 81 -11.95 -4.16 -12.10
N LEU A 82 -12.47 -3.09 -12.73
CA LEU A 82 -13.15 -2.02 -12.02
C LEU A 82 -14.63 -2.34 -11.77
N PRO A 83 -15.20 -1.86 -10.64
CA PRO A 83 -16.64 -1.92 -10.43
C PRO A 83 -17.41 -1.17 -11.52
N LYS A 84 -18.65 -1.58 -11.79
CA LYS A 84 -19.51 -0.89 -12.77
C LYS A 84 -19.67 0.59 -12.42
N GLY A 85 -19.43 1.46 -13.41
CA GLY A 85 -19.55 2.91 -13.26
C GLY A 85 -18.31 3.60 -12.68
N VAL A 86 -17.27 2.84 -12.35
CA VAL A 86 -15.96 3.35 -11.95
C VAL A 86 -15.06 3.38 -13.18
N SER A 87 -14.39 4.49 -13.42
CA SER A 87 -13.42 4.61 -14.51
C SER A 87 -12.20 5.38 -14.05
N LEU A 88 -11.03 4.97 -14.52
CA LEU A 88 -9.78 5.66 -14.30
C LEU A 88 -9.37 6.38 -15.59
N SER A 89 -8.80 7.57 -15.47
CA SER A 89 -8.32 8.28 -16.65
C SER A 89 -7.19 7.48 -17.33
N PRO A 90 -7.15 7.40 -18.68
CA PRO A 90 -6.08 6.71 -19.39
C PRO A 90 -4.69 7.25 -19.05
N ASN A 91 -4.58 8.56 -18.80
CA ASN A 91 -3.33 9.20 -18.40
C ASN A 91 -2.87 8.72 -17.01
N THR A 92 -3.79 8.63 -16.05
CA THR A 92 -3.49 8.14 -14.70
C THR A 92 -3.05 6.68 -14.74
N GLN A 93 -3.75 5.84 -15.51
CA GLN A 93 -3.38 4.44 -15.71
C GLN A 93 -1.99 4.34 -16.34
N GLN A 94 -1.71 5.11 -17.41
CA GLN A 94 -0.43 5.08 -18.09
C GLN A 94 0.73 5.56 -17.20
N MET A 95 0.53 6.59 -16.39
CA MET A 95 1.53 7.05 -15.41
C MET A 95 1.88 5.97 -14.41
N LEU A 96 0.88 5.25 -13.89
CA LEU A 96 1.12 4.14 -12.97
C LEU A 96 1.82 2.97 -13.67
N GLN A 97 1.37 2.60 -14.87
CA GLN A 97 1.93 1.48 -15.64
C GLN A 97 3.36 1.71 -16.10
N ARG A 98 3.67 2.90 -16.62
CA ARG A 98 4.97 3.19 -17.21
C ARG A 98 5.97 3.67 -16.17
N ASP A 99 5.54 4.58 -15.30
CA ASP A 99 6.44 5.30 -14.41
C ASP A 99 6.33 4.83 -12.96
N GLY A 100 5.34 3.98 -12.63
CA GLY A 100 5.04 3.62 -11.26
C GLY A 100 4.56 4.81 -10.43
N VAL A 101 4.05 5.86 -11.07
CA VAL A 101 3.68 7.13 -10.43
C VAL A 101 2.17 7.29 -10.35
N PHE A 102 1.67 7.73 -9.20
CA PHE A 102 0.25 8.05 -9.00
C PHE A 102 0.03 9.18 -8.00
N GLU A 103 -1.20 9.69 -7.97
CA GLU A 103 -1.69 10.74 -7.06
C GLU A 103 -2.72 10.15 -6.10
N GLU A 104 -2.93 10.77 -4.94
CA GLU A 104 -3.86 10.27 -3.90
C GLU A 104 -5.31 10.13 -4.41
N SER A 105 -5.72 10.92 -5.39
CA SER A 105 -7.06 10.85 -6.00
C SER A 105 -7.36 9.49 -6.67
N ILE A 106 -6.33 8.71 -7.04
CA ILE A 106 -6.51 7.39 -7.65
C ILE A 106 -7.37 6.46 -6.79
N PHE A 107 -7.32 6.63 -5.46
CA PHE A 107 -8.06 5.77 -4.54
C PHE A 107 -9.57 5.99 -4.61
N ASP A 108 -10.00 7.24 -4.79
CA ASP A 108 -11.41 7.56 -5.03
C ASP A 108 -11.81 7.17 -6.46
N ASP A 109 -10.94 7.40 -7.46
CA ASP A 109 -11.18 7.03 -8.87
C ASP A 109 -11.33 5.51 -9.07
N LEU A 110 -10.70 4.71 -8.22
CA LEU A 110 -10.81 3.24 -8.23
C LEU A 110 -11.98 2.71 -7.40
N GLY A 111 -12.70 3.57 -6.68
CA GLY A 111 -13.83 3.17 -5.82
C GLY A 111 -13.43 2.19 -4.73
N LEU A 112 -12.21 2.31 -4.17
CA LEU A 112 -11.70 1.37 -3.18
C LEU A 112 -12.46 1.50 -1.84
N PRO A 113 -12.62 0.40 -1.07
CA PRO A 113 -13.56 0.31 0.04
C PRO A 113 -13.06 0.96 1.35
N PHE A 114 -12.69 2.24 1.31
CA PHE A 114 -12.25 2.98 2.50
C PHE A 114 -13.38 3.27 3.48
N VAL A 115 -13.15 3.00 4.76
CA VAL A 115 -14.04 3.44 5.86
C VAL A 115 -13.64 4.86 6.26
N LYS A 116 -14.16 5.88 5.57
CA LYS A 116 -13.68 7.27 5.70
C LYS A 116 -13.71 7.84 7.14
N SER A 117 -14.52 7.29 8.03
CA SER A 117 -14.55 7.67 9.46
C SER A 117 -13.39 7.11 10.30
N LEU A 118 -12.70 6.07 9.81
CA LEU A 118 -11.71 5.31 10.57
C LEU A 118 -10.38 5.13 9.82
N PHE A 119 -10.43 4.92 8.51
CA PHE A 119 -9.28 4.65 7.66
C PHE A 119 -9.46 5.29 6.28
N THR A 120 -8.68 6.34 6.05
CA THR A 120 -8.74 7.17 4.85
C THR A 120 -7.68 6.77 3.81
N PRO A 121 -7.81 7.23 2.55
CA PRO A 121 -6.74 7.09 1.55
C PRO A 121 -5.39 7.62 2.05
N ARG A 122 -5.41 8.72 2.81
CA ARG A 122 -4.21 9.31 3.40
C ARG A 122 -3.53 8.40 4.42
N ASP A 123 -4.33 7.75 5.28
CA ASP A 123 -3.84 6.79 6.27
C ASP A 123 -3.18 5.58 5.59
N PHE A 124 -3.77 5.11 4.49
CA PHE A 124 -3.19 4.04 3.69
C PHE A 124 -1.86 4.45 3.05
N LEU A 125 -1.75 5.65 2.50
CA LEU A 125 -0.48 6.18 1.98
C LEU A 125 0.60 6.28 3.06
N LEU A 126 0.24 6.73 4.26
CA LEU A 126 1.18 6.77 5.40
C LEU A 126 1.66 5.37 5.76
N LEU A 127 0.75 4.38 5.76
CA LEU A 127 1.09 2.99 6.01
C LEU A 127 2.01 2.42 4.91
N LEU A 128 1.70 2.64 3.64
CA LEU A 128 2.53 2.16 2.53
C LEU A 128 3.94 2.76 2.55
N GLN A 129 4.06 4.04 2.93
CA GLN A 129 5.37 4.68 3.13
C GLN A 129 6.14 4.06 4.30
N TYR A 130 5.46 3.80 5.42
CA TYR A 130 6.06 3.13 6.57
C TYR A 130 6.54 1.71 6.25
N LEU A 131 5.83 1.01 5.35
CA LEU A 131 6.19 -0.31 4.85
C LEU A 131 7.16 -0.29 3.67
N PHE A 132 7.66 0.88 3.27
CA PHE A 132 8.56 1.07 2.12
C PHE A 132 8.00 0.54 0.79
N VAL A 133 6.67 0.48 0.65
CA VAL A 133 5.99 0.09 -0.59
C VAL A 133 5.93 1.26 -1.57
N VAL A 134 5.79 2.49 -1.06
CA VAL A 134 5.73 3.71 -1.87
C VAL A 134 6.63 4.79 -1.28
N SER A 135 7.09 5.71 -2.14
CA SER A 135 7.87 6.89 -1.74
C SER A 135 7.22 8.17 -2.28
N PRO A 136 7.14 9.25 -1.49
CA PRO A 136 6.74 10.55 -2.03
C PRO A 136 7.82 11.07 -3.00
N ILE A 137 7.40 11.63 -4.12
CA ILE A 137 8.28 12.31 -5.07
C ILE A 137 8.42 13.76 -4.60
N LYS A 138 9.66 14.19 -4.30
CA LYS A 138 9.96 15.57 -3.90
C LYS A 138 10.32 16.40 -5.13
N GLY A 139 9.78 17.61 -5.25
CA GLY A 139 10.31 18.62 -6.17
C GLY A 139 9.60 18.80 -7.51
N SER A 140 8.32 18.45 -7.65
CA SER A 140 7.51 19.00 -8.75
C SER A 140 6.90 20.32 -8.30
N ASP A 141 6.96 21.35 -9.16
CA ASP A 141 6.24 22.63 -9.00
C ASP A 141 4.70 22.48 -8.97
N SER A 142 4.19 21.26 -8.87
CA SER A 142 2.78 20.94 -8.75
C SER A 142 2.32 21.08 -7.30
N THR A 143 1.19 21.73 -7.11
CA THR A 143 0.45 21.75 -5.83
C THR A 143 0.00 20.35 -5.39
N ILE A 144 0.04 19.37 -6.30
CA ILE A 144 -0.40 17.98 -6.08
C ILE A 144 0.81 17.09 -5.77
N GLN A 145 0.75 16.37 -4.65
CA GLN A 145 1.76 15.40 -4.22
C GLN A 145 1.62 14.10 -5.02
N ARG A 146 2.74 13.63 -5.58
CA ARG A 146 2.84 12.35 -6.28
C ARG A 146 3.60 11.31 -5.46
N PHE A 147 3.28 10.04 -5.70
CA PHE A 147 3.89 8.89 -5.07
C PHE A 147 4.45 7.96 -6.13
N PHE A 148 5.58 7.33 -5.82
CA PHE A 148 6.26 6.34 -6.64
C PHE A 148 6.15 4.96 -5.99
N MET A 149 5.75 3.96 -6.77
CA MET A 149 5.65 2.55 -6.39
C MET A 149 6.54 1.72 -7.32
N PRO A 150 7.72 1.26 -6.85
CA PRO A 150 8.68 0.60 -7.73
C PRO A 150 8.24 -0.79 -8.20
N ILE A 151 7.44 -1.51 -7.39
CA ILE A 151 7.05 -2.89 -7.68
C ILE A 151 6.13 -3.04 -8.90
N VAL A 152 5.50 -1.94 -9.34
CA VAL A 152 4.63 -1.95 -10.52
C VAL A 152 5.37 -1.61 -11.82
N LEU A 153 6.67 -1.29 -11.74
CA LEU A 153 7.43 -0.96 -12.94
C LEU A 153 7.59 -2.17 -13.85
N PRO A 154 7.48 -1.98 -15.18
CA PRO A 154 7.78 -3.03 -16.13
C PRO A 154 9.29 -3.32 -16.11
N PRO A 155 9.69 -4.59 -16.30
CA PRO A 155 11.09 -4.91 -16.47
C PRO A 155 11.59 -4.38 -17.82
N GLU A 156 12.50 -3.41 -17.77
CA GLU A 156 13.16 -2.90 -18.98
C GLU A 156 14.38 -3.77 -19.32
N ARG A 157 14.52 -4.14 -20.60
CA ARG A 157 15.68 -4.90 -21.08
C ARG A 157 16.46 -4.04 -22.06
N MET A 158 17.70 -3.71 -21.72
CA MET A 158 18.61 -3.09 -22.68
C MET A 158 18.87 -4.04 -23.86
N SER A 159 18.76 -3.50 -25.07
CA SER A 159 19.21 -4.13 -26.30
C SER A 159 20.74 -4.31 -26.32
N GLU A 160 21.23 -5.22 -27.17
CA GLU A 160 22.67 -5.44 -27.33
C GLU A 160 23.37 -4.21 -27.91
N GLU A 161 22.66 -3.41 -28.72
CA GLU A 161 23.11 -2.14 -29.26
C GLU A 161 23.34 -1.10 -28.16
N GLU A 162 22.39 -0.95 -27.24
CA GLU A 162 22.50 -0.03 -26.10
C GLU A 162 23.64 -0.42 -25.16
N LYS A 163 23.80 -1.73 -24.89
CA LYS A 163 24.93 -2.23 -24.08
C LYS A 163 26.27 -1.91 -24.72
N LYS A 164 26.40 -2.06 -26.04
CA LYS A 164 27.63 -1.70 -26.78
C LYS A 164 27.92 -0.21 -26.71
N VAL A 165 26.89 0.63 -26.83
CA VAL A 165 27.05 2.10 -26.69
C VAL A 165 27.50 2.47 -25.28
N PHE A 166 26.95 1.83 -24.25
CA PHE A 166 27.31 2.12 -22.86
C PHE A 166 28.74 1.69 -22.54
N THR A 167 29.11 0.44 -22.87
CA THR A 167 30.45 -0.11 -22.64
C THR A 167 31.53 0.53 -23.51
N GLY A 168 31.17 1.08 -24.69
CA GLY A 168 32.11 1.82 -25.54
C GLY A 168 32.47 3.22 -25.02
N LYS A 169 31.70 3.78 -24.07
CA LYS A 169 31.91 5.14 -23.52
C LYS A 169 32.48 5.16 -22.11
N CYS A 170 32.37 4.07 -21.38
CA CYS A 170 32.76 3.98 -19.97
C CYS A 170 33.17 2.54 -19.67
N ASP A 171 34.23 2.35 -18.89
CA ASP A 171 34.53 1.07 -18.25
C ASP A 171 33.75 1.00 -16.93
N PRO A 172 32.63 0.27 -16.86
CA PRO A 172 31.80 0.27 -15.66
C PRO A 172 32.47 -0.52 -14.54
N LEU A 173 32.47 0.06 -13.33
CA LEU A 173 32.69 -0.73 -12.12
C LEU A 173 31.44 -1.59 -11.88
N VAL A 174 31.58 -2.89 -12.08
CA VAL A 174 30.49 -3.85 -11.83
C VAL A 174 30.65 -4.45 -10.44
N ILE A 175 29.67 -4.21 -9.57
CA ILE A 175 29.56 -4.84 -8.25
C ILE A 175 28.41 -5.83 -8.32
N THR A 176 28.69 -7.11 -8.10
CA THR A 176 27.66 -8.16 -8.07
C THR A 176 27.52 -8.73 -6.67
N PHE A 177 26.29 -9.05 -6.29
CA PHE A 177 26.00 -9.76 -5.05
C PHE A 177 25.79 -11.23 -5.38
N ASN A 178 26.62 -12.10 -4.79
CA ASN A 178 26.46 -13.54 -4.92
C ASN A 178 25.39 -14.03 -3.94
N SER A 179 24.12 -13.73 -4.21
CA SER A 179 23.01 -14.26 -3.42
C SER A 179 22.29 -15.36 -4.20
N LYS A 180 22.12 -16.53 -3.57
CA LYS A 180 21.22 -17.58 -4.08
C LYS A 180 19.75 -17.19 -3.94
N LEU A 181 19.47 -16.16 -3.13
CA LEU A 181 18.15 -15.63 -2.86
C LEU A 181 18.09 -14.16 -3.33
N VAL A 182 17.24 -13.88 -4.31
CA VAL A 182 16.96 -12.52 -4.77
C VAL A 182 15.66 -12.07 -4.11
N LEU A 183 15.75 -11.11 -3.19
CA LEU A 183 14.58 -10.56 -2.52
C LEU A 183 13.90 -9.56 -3.47
N GLN A 184 12.63 -9.79 -3.80
CA GLN A 184 11.89 -8.93 -4.74
C GLN A 184 11.52 -7.56 -4.18
N GLY A 185 11.74 -7.31 -2.88
CA GLY A 185 11.66 -5.99 -2.27
C GLY A 185 12.97 -5.19 -2.30
N LEU A 186 14.05 -5.78 -2.83
CA LEU A 186 15.33 -5.13 -3.01
C LEU A 186 15.53 -4.86 -4.51
N PHE A 187 15.44 -3.60 -4.89
CA PHE A 187 15.76 -3.17 -6.25
C PHE A 187 17.27 -2.91 -6.31
N LEU A 188 17.99 -3.83 -6.97
CA LEU A 188 19.44 -3.76 -7.25
C LEU A 188 19.68 -3.37 -8.71
#